data_AF-A0A1C3RLU7-F1
#
_entry.id   AF-A0A1C3RLU7-F1
#
_cell.length_a   1.000
_cell.length_b   1.000
_cell.length_c   1.000
_cell.angle_alpha   90.00
_cell.angle_beta   90.00
_cell.angle_gamma   90.00
#
_symmetry.space_group_name_H-M   'P 1'
#
loop_
_entity.id
_entity.type
_entity.pdbx_description
1 polymer ?
#
loop_
_entity_poly.entity_id
_entity_poly.type
_entity_poly.pdbx_seq_one_letter_code
_entity_poly.pdbx_strand_id
1 'polypeptide(L)'
;MFKKMMIALATLSLSSAAIAADAPRILYMEVDQGPQLMERDHPAFTRLFDHTGNYLHHEKIRLFEEDQRHEAGRRSIDEALDIAQGAKGKRLDAVVLVSLKHIQKKDGPKAKDRMVAIAKIFDARTLDIVDSVRVKSPTASLRTRGCHKECRQLVMRRHVREVLPSFKQKLAERLQDYRPAKRHVKGKSLKQLTLTLKGFKPREIRHIEDRIVRLSSTRDLSSLTSKPAKPAFWLERRKGAGDVRKDLNKVLADLDLQARIIQTRSQVTLVKIHQDLAYLD
;
A
#
# COMPACT_ATOMS: atom_id res chain seq x y z
N MET A 1 -17.52 8.38 64.52
CA MET A 1 -18.10 8.02 63.20
C MET A 1 -17.34 8.55 61.98
N PHE A 2 -16.41 9.51 62.10
CA PHE A 2 -15.73 10.11 60.95
C PHE A 2 -14.54 9.33 60.35
N LYS A 3 -13.97 8.33 61.06
CA LYS A 3 -12.81 7.56 60.57
C LYS A 3 -13.12 6.53 59.48
N LYS A 4 -14.39 6.10 59.34
CA LYS A 4 -14.78 5.12 58.30
C LYS A 4 -15.02 5.75 56.92
N MET A 5 -15.16 7.08 56.85
CA MET A 5 -15.48 7.78 55.60
C MET A 5 -14.23 8.21 54.80
N MET A 6 -13.07 8.34 55.47
CA MET A 6 -11.79 8.66 54.81
C MET A 6 -11.14 7.46 54.08
N ILE A 7 -11.47 6.23 54.45
CA ILE A 7 -10.88 5.03 53.83
C ILE A 7 -11.59 4.69 52.50
N ALA A 8 -12.86 5.08 52.34
CA ALA A 8 -13.61 4.85 51.11
C ALA A 8 -13.28 5.84 49.97
N LEU A 9 -12.66 6.98 50.28
CA LEU A 9 -12.27 7.97 49.27
C LEU A 9 -10.83 7.77 48.74
N ALA A 10 -10.00 7.03 49.48
CA ALA A 10 -8.63 6.70 49.08
C ALA A 10 -8.54 5.46 48.16
N THR A 11 -9.61 4.69 48.00
CA THR A 11 -9.66 3.51 47.12
C THR A 11 -10.20 3.79 45.71
N LEU A 12 -10.67 5.01 45.42
CA LEU A 12 -11.08 5.41 44.06
C LEU A 12 -9.97 6.08 43.23
N SER A 13 -8.78 6.31 43.80
CA SER A 13 -7.66 6.98 43.13
C SER A 13 -6.61 6.03 42.53
N LEU A 14 -6.75 4.72 42.72
CA LEU A 14 -5.92 3.69 42.08
C LEU A 14 -6.76 2.89 41.08
N SER A 15 -6.90 3.36 39.84
CA SER A 15 -7.00 2.50 38.63
C SER A 15 -7.32 3.34 37.39
N SER A 16 -6.40 4.20 36.97
CA SER A 16 -6.24 4.55 35.55
C SER A 16 -4.86 5.19 35.35
N ALA A 17 -3.80 4.41 35.61
CA ALA A 17 -2.63 4.50 34.76
C ALA A 17 -3.04 3.95 33.39
N ALA A 18 -3.90 4.68 32.68
CA ALA A 18 -4.01 4.55 31.25
C ALA A 18 -2.63 4.91 30.75
N ILE A 19 -1.80 3.89 30.51
CA ILE A 19 -0.57 4.02 29.75
C ILE A 19 -1.02 4.69 28.45
N ALA A 20 -0.80 6.01 28.36
CA ALA A 20 -0.99 6.76 27.15
C ALA A 20 -0.05 6.08 26.16
N ALA A 21 -0.62 5.19 25.33
CA ALA A 21 0.13 4.56 24.28
C ALA A 21 0.66 5.71 23.42
N ASP A 22 1.99 5.82 23.33
CA ASP A 22 2.63 6.87 22.55
C ASP A 22 1.99 6.89 21.16
N ALA A 23 1.58 8.09 20.73
CA ALA A 23 0.97 8.29 19.43
C ALA A 23 1.88 7.74 18.31
N PRO A 24 1.32 7.01 17.33
CA PRO A 24 2.12 6.39 16.29
C PRO A 24 2.88 7.45 15.49
N ARG A 25 4.18 7.22 15.29
CA ARG A 25 5.08 8.07 14.52
C ARG A 25 5.23 7.52 13.12
N ILE A 26 4.78 8.28 12.13
CA ILE A 26 4.61 7.77 10.77
C ILE A 26 5.36 8.64 9.79
N LEU A 27 6.19 8.02 8.96
CA LEU A 27 6.72 8.68 7.77
C LEU A 27 5.65 8.62 6.68
N TYR A 28 5.13 9.79 6.28
CA TYR A 28 4.03 9.91 5.33
C TYR A 28 4.56 10.54 4.04
N MET A 29 4.50 9.79 2.93
CA MET A 29 5.15 10.18 1.67
C MET A 29 4.26 9.90 0.47
N GLU A 30 4.40 10.70 -0.57
CA GLU A 30 3.77 10.47 -1.86
C GLU A 30 4.61 9.55 -2.76
N VAL A 31 3.94 8.86 -3.69
CA VAL A 31 4.53 8.04 -4.75
C VAL A 31 3.73 8.27 -6.04
N ASP A 32 4.42 8.68 -7.10
CA ASP A 32 3.84 8.99 -8.42
C ASP A 32 4.53 8.27 -9.58
N GLN A 33 5.60 7.51 -9.34
CA GLN A 33 6.20 6.70 -10.39
C GLN A 33 5.45 5.38 -10.56
N GLY A 34 4.70 5.27 -11.65
CA GLY A 34 4.04 4.02 -12.05
C GLY A 34 2.99 4.22 -13.15
N PRO A 35 2.49 3.13 -13.74
CA PRO A 35 1.47 3.21 -14.76
C PRO A 35 0.18 3.79 -14.18
N GLN A 36 -0.37 4.81 -14.86
CA GLN A 36 -1.63 5.48 -14.49
C GLN A 36 -1.59 6.20 -13.13
N LEU A 37 -0.41 6.36 -12.51
CA LEU A 37 -0.27 7.21 -11.34
C LEU A 37 -0.33 8.68 -11.76
N MET A 38 -0.97 9.49 -10.92
CA MET A 38 -0.96 10.93 -11.03
C MET A 38 0.32 11.47 -10.42
N GLU A 39 0.87 12.52 -11.02
CA GLU A 39 2.03 13.25 -10.53
C GLU A 39 1.72 13.95 -9.21
N ARG A 40 2.74 14.09 -8.35
CA ARG A 40 2.60 14.68 -7.00
C ARG A 40 2.24 16.17 -7.02
N ASP A 41 2.71 16.88 -8.05
CA ASP A 41 2.40 18.29 -8.32
C ASP A 41 0.97 18.49 -8.88
N HIS A 42 0.29 17.41 -9.27
CA HIS A 42 -1.07 17.52 -9.77
C HIS A 42 -2.01 17.97 -8.63
N PRO A 43 -2.84 19.03 -8.81
CA PRO A 43 -3.66 19.59 -7.73
C PRO A 43 -4.60 18.61 -7.02
N ALA A 44 -5.06 17.58 -7.74
CA ALA A 44 -5.85 16.49 -7.17
C ALA A 44 -5.08 15.64 -6.15
N PHE A 45 -3.80 15.37 -6.43
CA PHE A 45 -2.91 14.63 -5.53
C PHE A 45 -2.63 15.49 -4.29
N THR A 46 -2.09 16.70 -4.49
CA THR A 46 -1.78 17.65 -3.41
C THR A 46 -2.96 17.82 -2.46
N ARG A 47 -4.16 18.08 -3.02
CA ARG A 47 -5.38 18.19 -2.21
C ARG A 47 -5.71 16.92 -1.43
N LEU A 48 -5.56 15.74 -2.03
CA LEU A 48 -5.82 14.49 -1.31
C LEU A 48 -4.81 14.30 -0.17
N PHE A 49 -3.52 14.50 -0.47
CA PHE A 49 -2.41 14.29 0.45
C PHE A 49 -2.45 15.25 1.63
N ASP A 50 -2.55 16.56 1.38
CA ASP A 50 -2.57 17.59 2.43
C ASP A 50 -3.78 17.45 3.35
N HIS A 51 -4.98 17.27 2.78
CA HIS A 51 -6.18 17.09 3.60
C HIS A 51 -6.14 15.79 4.42
N THR A 52 -5.50 14.74 3.90
CA THR A 52 -5.33 13.50 4.65
C THR A 52 -4.28 13.69 5.74
N GLY A 53 -3.14 14.32 5.46
CA GLY A 53 -2.10 14.63 6.44
C GLY A 53 -2.63 15.48 7.59
N ASN A 54 -3.33 16.57 7.28
CA ASN A 54 -3.98 17.44 8.27
C ASN A 54 -4.99 16.68 9.12
N TYR A 55 -5.75 15.77 8.51
CA TYR A 55 -6.70 14.92 9.25
C TYR A 55 -5.98 13.94 10.17
N LEU A 56 -4.92 13.28 9.73
CA LEU A 56 -4.13 12.38 10.57
C LEU A 56 -3.50 13.13 11.76
N HIS A 57 -3.00 14.34 11.53
CA HIS A 57 -2.49 15.20 12.59
C HIS A 57 -3.59 15.55 13.62
N HIS A 58 -4.81 15.85 13.16
CA HIS A 58 -5.96 16.08 14.04
C HIS A 58 -6.33 14.82 14.86
N GLU A 59 -6.19 13.64 14.27
CA GLU A 59 -6.38 12.33 14.91
C GLU A 59 -5.19 11.93 15.82
N LYS A 60 -4.33 12.89 16.18
CA LYS A 60 -3.16 12.75 17.05
C LYS A 60 -2.09 11.77 16.53
N ILE A 61 -2.07 11.49 15.24
CA ILE A 61 -1.02 10.70 14.60
C ILE A 61 0.16 11.62 14.28
N ARG A 62 1.36 11.27 14.73
CA ARG A 62 2.56 12.10 14.54
C ARG A 62 3.15 11.82 13.17
N LEU A 63 2.98 12.76 12.25
CA LEU A 63 3.59 12.67 10.92
C LEU A 63 5.04 13.17 10.97
N PHE A 64 5.93 12.42 10.35
CA PHE A 64 7.32 12.81 10.18
C PHE A 64 7.51 13.36 8.77
N GLU A 65 7.96 14.61 8.68
CA GLU A 65 8.24 15.30 7.42
C GLU A 65 9.66 14.96 6.94
N GLU A 66 9.79 14.70 5.64
CA GLU A 66 11.10 14.51 5.01
C GLU A 66 11.86 15.84 4.96
N ASP A 67 13.18 15.81 5.19
CA ASP A 67 14.02 16.96 4.88
C ASP A 67 14.04 17.13 3.35
N GLN A 68 13.52 18.27 2.84
CA GLN A 68 13.22 18.58 1.42
C GLN A 68 14.37 18.46 0.40
N ARG A 69 15.50 17.83 0.74
CA ARG A 69 16.71 17.73 -0.08
C ARG A 69 16.60 16.76 -1.26
N HIS A 70 15.47 16.08 -1.47
CA HIS A 70 15.26 15.06 -2.51
C HIS A 70 14.24 15.48 -3.58
N GLU A 71 14.20 16.76 -3.94
CA GLU A 71 13.27 17.30 -4.93
C GLU A 71 13.91 17.47 -6.33
N ALA A 72 13.91 16.39 -7.11
CA ALA A 72 13.79 16.46 -8.57
C ALA A 72 13.24 15.15 -9.13
N GLY A 73 12.08 15.19 -9.80
CA GLY A 73 11.53 14.07 -10.58
C GLY A 73 10.38 13.29 -9.90
N ARG A 74 9.89 12.25 -10.58
CA ARG A 74 8.87 11.33 -10.04
C ARG A 74 9.51 10.39 -9.04
N ARG A 75 8.82 10.08 -7.94
CA ARG A 75 9.26 9.22 -6.84
C ARG A 75 8.69 7.80 -6.97
N SER A 76 9.58 6.81 -6.99
CA SER A 76 9.22 5.39 -6.84
C SER A 76 8.96 5.00 -5.40
N ILE A 77 8.30 3.86 -5.24
CA ILE A 77 8.23 3.15 -3.96
C ILE A 77 9.64 2.80 -3.47
N ASP A 78 10.56 2.41 -4.36
CA ASP A 78 11.93 2.05 -4.00
C ASP A 78 12.66 3.24 -3.37
N GLU A 79 12.63 4.40 -4.03
CA GLU A 79 13.22 5.63 -3.48
C GLU A 79 12.57 6.02 -2.15
N ALA A 80 11.24 5.91 -2.05
CA ALA A 80 10.52 6.18 -0.81
C ALA A 80 10.93 5.22 0.34
N LEU A 81 11.18 3.94 0.04
CA LEU A 81 11.67 2.98 1.03
C LEU A 81 13.14 3.18 1.38
N ASP A 82 13.96 3.60 0.41
CA ASP A 82 15.37 3.95 0.65
C ASP A 82 15.45 5.19 1.59
N ILE A 83 14.58 6.19 1.39
CA ILE A 83 14.39 7.33 2.31
C ILE A 83 13.96 6.84 3.70
N ALA A 84 12.97 5.95 3.76
CA ALA A 84 12.49 5.39 5.01
C ALA A 84 13.59 4.61 5.77
N GLN A 85 14.45 3.90 5.04
CA GLN A 85 15.60 3.20 5.60
C GLN A 85 16.63 4.17 6.19
N GLY A 86 16.88 5.31 5.52
CA GLY A 86 17.71 6.39 6.06
C GLY A 86 17.11 7.04 7.31
N ALA A 87 15.78 7.07 7.43
CA ALA A 87 15.06 7.61 8.58
C ALA A 87 14.95 6.66 9.78
N LYS A 88 15.57 5.46 9.76
CA LYS A 88 15.48 4.45 10.84
C LYS A 88 15.87 4.99 12.23
N GLY A 89 16.77 5.96 12.31
CA GLY A 89 17.15 6.62 13.58
C GLY A 89 16.01 7.41 14.25
N LYS A 90 14.94 7.74 13.51
CA LYS A 90 13.88 8.66 13.94
C LYS A 90 12.74 7.99 14.74
N ARG A 91 12.92 6.72 15.15
CA ARG A 91 11.95 5.90 15.91
C ARG A 91 10.55 5.94 15.28
N LEU A 92 10.47 5.63 13.99
CA LEU A 92 9.21 5.50 13.26
C LEU A 92 8.56 4.17 13.61
N ASP A 93 7.23 4.16 13.67
CA ASP A 93 6.42 2.94 13.83
C ASP A 93 6.01 2.39 12.47
N ALA A 94 5.57 3.27 11.56
CA ALA A 94 5.14 2.90 10.21
C ALA A 94 5.64 3.87 9.15
N VAL A 95 5.64 3.39 7.91
CA VAL A 95 5.84 4.21 6.70
C VAL A 95 4.58 4.09 5.86
N VAL A 96 4.01 5.22 5.45
CA VAL A 96 2.78 5.28 4.66
C VAL A 96 3.09 5.92 3.33
N LEU A 97 2.94 5.15 2.27
CA LEU A 97 3.14 5.59 0.89
C LEU A 97 1.78 5.80 0.22
N VAL A 98 1.49 7.04 -0.16
CA VAL A 98 0.26 7.42 -0.84
C VAL A 98 0.48 7.48 -2.34
N SER A 99 -0.45 6.94 -3.10
CA SER A 99 -0.46 7.01 -4.56
C SER A 99 -1.89 7.23 -5.05
N LEU A 100 -2.02 8.01 -6.11
CA LEU A 100 -3.31 8.34 -6.72
C LEU A 100 -3.32 7.84 -8.16
N LYS A 101 -4.30 7.01 -8.51
CA LYS A 101 -4.49 6.50 -9.88
C LYS A 101 -5.64 7.20 -10.56
N HIS A 102 -5.43 7.54 -11.83
CA HIS A 102 -6.50 7.97 -12.73
C HIS A 102 -6.71 6.94 -13.82
N ILE A 103 -7.88 6.30 -13.82
CA ILE A 103 -8.21 5.21 -14.74
C ILE A 103 -9.25 5.72 -15.73
N GLN A 104 -8.85 5.82 -17.00
CA GLN A 104 -9.74 6.10 -18.11
C GLN A 104 -9.82 4.89 -19.04
N LYS A 105 -11.02 4.35 -19.22
CA LYS A 105 -11.30 3.29 -20.19
C LYS A 105 -12.24 3.79 -21.27
N LYS A 106 -11.80 3.75 -22.53
CA LYS A 106 -12.66 4.06 -23.68
C LYS A 106 -13.76 2.99 -23.80
N ASP A 107 -14.99 3.43 -24.02
CA ASP A 107 -16.20 2.61 -24.14
C ASP A 107 -17.08 3.20 -25.26
N GLY A 108 -16.64 2.97 -26.50
CA GLY A 108 -17.24 3.57 -27.70
C GLY A 108 -17.18 5.12 -27.69
N PRO A 109 -18.30 5.83 -27.85
CA PRO A 109 -18.36 7.30 -27.82
C PRO A 109 -18.27 7.89 -26.40
N LYS A 110 -18.13 7.03 -25.37
CA LYS A 110 -17.98 7.43 -23.97
C LYS A 110 -16.64 6.95 -23.42
N ALA A 111 -16.17 7.58 -22.36
CA ALA A 111 -15.07 7.12 -21.53
C ALA A 111 -15.60 6.88 -20.11
N LYS A 112 -15.23 5.74 -19.53
CA LYS A 112 -15.43 5.46 -18.11
C LYS A 112 -14.22 6.00 -17.36
N ASP A 113 -14.46 6.96 -16.49
CA ASP A 113 -13.46 7.66 -15.70
C ASP A 113 -13.62 7.29 -14.23
N ARG A 114 -12.50 7.00 -13.56
CA ARG A 114 -12.47 6.70 -12.13
C ARG A 114 -11.12 7.06 -11.53
N MET A 115 -11.15 7.56 -10.30
CA MET A 115 -9.97 7.77 -9.46
C MET A 115 -9.85 6.66 -8.41
N VAL A 116 -8.62 6.29 -8.08
CA VAL A 116 -8.32 5.34 -7.00
C VAL A 116 -7.22 5.91 -6.11
N ALA A 117 -7.54 6.24 -4.87
CA ALA A 117 -6.54 6.56 -3.85
C ALA A 117 -6.07 5.28 -3.17
N ILE A 118 -4.76 5.17 -3.01
CA ILE A 118 -4.09 4.00 -2.42
C ILE A 118 -3.11 4.51 -1.38
N ALA A 119 -3.18 3.98 -0.16
CA ALA A 119 -2.11 4.09 0.83
C ALA A 119 -1.58 2.70 1.12
N LYS A 120 -0.26 2.55 1.10
CA LYS A 120 0.45 1.33 1.51
C LYS A 120 1.13 1.61 2.83
N ILE A 121 0.86 0.77 3.82
CA ILE A 121 1.39 0.91 5.17
C ILE A 121 2.47 -0.16 5.33
N PHE A 122 3.66 0.25 5.72
CA PHE A 122 4.82 -0.60 5.95
C PHE A 122 5.24 -0.51 7.41
N ASP A 123 5.72 -1.63 7.97
CA ASP A 123 6.41 -1.63 9.25
C ASP A 123 7.75 -0.88 9.10
N ALA A 124 8.00 0.13 9.93
CA ALA A 124 9.20 0.94 9.77
C ALA A 124 10.52 0.17 10.05
N ARG A 125 10.46 -0.96 10.77
CA ARG A 125 11.64 -1.76 11.13
C ARG A 125 11.99 -2.72 10.01
N THR A 126 11.01 -3.49 9.56
CA THR A 126 11.22 -4.52 8.53
C THR A 126 11.08 -3.98 7.12
N LEU A 127 10.40 -2.84 6.96
CA LEU A 127 9.94 -2.31 5.67
C LEU A 127 9.05 -3.32 4.91
N ASP A 128 8.42 -4.24 5.65
CA ASP A 128 7.40 -5.11 5.09
C ASP A 128 6.05 -4.40 5.09
N ILE A 129 5.27 -4.65 4.05
CA ILE A 129 3.88 -4.16 3.98
C ILE A 129 3.05 -4.86 5.06
N VAL A 130 2.39 -4.06 5.88
CA VAL A 130 1.50 -4.52 6.94
C VAL A 130 0.04 -4.41 6.56
N ASP A 131 -0.34 -3.37 5.82
CA ASP A 131 -1.72 -3.15 5.39
C ASP A 131 -1.78 -2.20 4.17
N SER A 132 -2.97 -2.10 3.56
CA SER A 132 -3.24 -1.10 2.54
C SER A 132 -4.67 -0.56 2.60
N VAL A 133 -4.80 0.72 2.33
CA VAL A 133 -6.09 1.40 2.17
C VAL A 133 -6.30 1.70 0.70
N ARG A 134 -7.46 1.30 0.19
CA ARG A 134 -7.86 1.54 -1.20
C ARG A 134 -9.27 2.10 -1.24
N VAL A 135 -9.42 3.28 -1.83
CA VAL A 135 -10.73 3.93 -2.04
C VAL A 135 -10.87 4.31 -3.50
N LYS A 136 -12.03 3.96 -4.07
CA LYS A 136 -12.35 4.18 -5.48
C LYS A 136 -13.47 5.22 -5.57
N SER A 137 -13.36 6.16 -6.49
CA SER A 137 -14.48 7.03 -6.80
C SER A 137 -15.59 6.25 -7.53
N PRO A 138 -16.85 6.72 -7.45
CA PRO A 138 -17.86 6.43 -8.45
C PRO A 138 -17.30 6.56 -9.88
N THR A 139 -17.78 5.71 -10.79
CA THR A 139 -17.39 5.79 -12.20
C THR A 139 -18.16 6.95 -12.84
N ALA A 140 -17.45 7.95 -13.37
CA ALA A 140 -18.06 8.95 -14.22
C ALA A 140 -18.09 8.46 -15.68
N SER A 141 -19.14 8.81 -16.41
CA SER A 141 -19.22 8.57 -17.85
C SER A 141 -19.06 9.90 -18.58
N LEU A 142 -17.97 10.03 -19.35
CA LEU A 142 -17.65 11.24 -20.10
C LEU A 142 -17.88 11.00 -21.58
N ARG A 143 -18.50 11.94 -22.30
CA ARG A 143 -18.51 11.89 -23.76
C ARG A 143 -17.14 12.27 -24.28
N THR A 144 -16.52 11.41 -25.10
CA THR A 144 -15.14 11.61 -25.59
C THR A 144 -15.02 12.80 -26.54
N ARG A 145 -16.09 13.17 -27.25
CA ARG A 145 -16.10 14.27 -28.23
C ARG A 145 -16.40 15.68 -27.68
N GLY A 146 -16.43 15.89 -26.36
CA GLY A 146 -16.75 17.23 -25.80
C GLY A 146 -16.18 17.58 -24.43
N CYS A 147 -15.34 16.73 -23.84
CA CYS A 147 -14.74 17.02 -22.53
C CYS A 147 -13.34 17.63 -22.71
N HIS A 148 -13.29 18.96 -22.83
CA HIS A 148 -12.05 19.74 -22.86
C HIS A 148 -11.32 19.73 -21.50
N LYS A 149 -10.19 20.46 -21.40
CA LYS A 149 -9.33 20.49 -20.20
C LYS A 149 -10.10 20.86 -18.92
N GLU A 150 -10.97 21.87 -18.99
CA GLU A 150 -11.77 22.33 -17.85
C GLU A 150 -12.78 21.28 -17.36
N CYS A 151 -13.49 20.64 -18.28
CA CYS A 151 -14.38 19.51 -17.98
C CYS A 151 -13.61 18.39 -17.25
N ARG A 152 -12.41 18.02 -17.74
CA ARG A 152 -11.57 17.02 -17.09
C ARG A 152 -11.13 17.43 -15.69
N GLN A 153 -10.76 18.70 -15.49
CA GLN A 153 -10.41 19.22 -14.16
C GLN A 153 -11.61 19.21 -13.20
N LEU A 154 -12.82 19.54 -13.66
CA LEU A 154 -14.03 19.46 -12.86
C LEU A 154 -14.33 18.02 -12.42
N VAL A 155 -14.18 17.06 -13.34
CA VAL A 155 -14.34 15.62 -13.03
C VAL A 155 -13.30 15.16 -12.01
N MET A 156 -12.05 15.57 -12.16
CA MET A 156 -11.00 15.28 -11.17
C MET A 156 -11.32 15.85 -9.79
N ARG A 157 -11.74 17.12 -9.72
CA ARG A 157 -12.16 17.76 -8.46
C ARG A 157 -13.34 17.03 -7.81
N ARG A 158 -14.28 16.52 -8.61
CA ARG A 158 -15.40 15.72 -8.13
C ARG A 158 -14.91 14.38 -7.56
N HIS A 159 -14.05 13.67 -8.28
CA HIS A 159 -13.52 12.40 -7.81
C HIS A 159 -12.70 12.52 -6.51
N VAL A 160 -11.89 13.58 -6.36
CA VAL A 160 -11.19 13.85 -5.10
C VAL A 160 -12.19 14.08 -3.97
N ARG A 161 -13.23 14.89 -4.19
CA ARG A 161 -14.28 15.12 -3.19
C ARG A 161 -14.99 13.83 -2.77
N GLU A 162 -15.21 12.90 -3.68
CA GLU A 162 -15.86 11.62 -3.42
C GLU A 162 -14.94 10.64 -2.68
N VAL A 163 -13.63 10.65 -2.98
CA VAL A 163 -12.66 9.69 -2.42
C VAL A 163 -12.11 10.14 -1.06
N LEU A 164 -11.85 11.44 -0.91
CA LEU A 164 -11.14 12.01 0.24
C LEU A 164 -11.74 11.64 1.61
N PRO A 165 -13.06 11.76 1.86
CA PRO A 165 -13.62 11.49 3.18
C PRO A 165 -13.41 10.03 3.61
N SER A 166 -13.71 9.08 2.73
CA SER A 166 -13.51 7.66 3.03
C SER A 166 -12.04 7.27 3.10
N PHE A 167 -11.17 7.92 2.32
CA PHE A 167 -9.74 7.62 2.32
C PHE A 167 -9.08 8.06 3.63
N LYS A 168 -9.28 9.32 4.03
CA LYS A 168 -8.68 9.85 5.26
C LYS A 168 -9.16 9.12 6.51
N GLN A 169 -10.46 8.81 6.58
CA GLN A 169 -11.05 8.09 7.71
C GLN A 169 -10.48 6.67 7.81
N LYS A 170 -10.53 5.90 6.72
CA LYS A 170 -10.00 4.52 6.72
C LYS A 170 -8.51 4.49 7.04
N LEU A 171 -7.74 5.46 6.54
CA LEU A 171 -6.31 5.53 6.85
C LEU A 171 -6.07 5.84 8.32
N ALA A 172 -6.79 6.80 8.91
CA ALA A 172 -6.70 7.08 10.34
C ALA A 172 -7.07 5.85 11.19
N GLU A 173 -8.18 5.19 10.88
CA GLU A 173 -8.61 3.95 11.57
C GLU A 173 -7.52 2.87 11.52
N ARG A 174 -6.86 2.67 10.36
CA ARG A 174 -5.76 1.69 10.26
C ARG A 174 -4.54 2.06 11.08
N LEU A 175 -4.27 3.35 11.25
CA LEU A 175 -3.06 3.85 11.89
C LEU A 175 -3.20 4.05 13.40
N GLN A 176 -4.40 4.40 13.87
CA GLN A 176 -4.71 4.48 15.31
C GLN A 176 -4.55 3.11 15.99
N ASP A 177 -5.00 2.05 15.32
CA ASP A 177 -4.88 0.68 15.81
C ASP A 177 -3.51 0.05 15.51
N TYR A 178 -2.65 0.74 14.75
CA TYR A 178 -1.37 0.19 14.35
C TYR A 178 -0.44 0.12 15.55
N ARG A 179 -0.20 -1.11 16.03
CA ARG A 179 0.86 -1.40 16.99
C ARG A 179 2.00 -2.10 16.25
N PRO A 180 3.22 -1.55 16.26
CA PRO A 180 4.37 -2.25 15.69
C PRO A 180 4.46 -3.61 16.37
N ALA A 181 4.43 -4.68 15.56
CA ALA A 181 4.32 -6.03 16.08
C ALA A 181 5.55 -6.33 16.95
N LYS A 182 5.39 -6.40 18.28
CA LYS A 182 6.48 -6.80 19.19
C LYS A 182 6.91 -8.26 18.97
N ARG A 183 6.11 -9.06 18.27
CA ARG A 183 6.37 -10.44 17.80
C ARG A 183 5.32 -10.77 16.74
N HIS A 184 5.68 -11.57 15.73
CA HIS A 184 4.76 -12.06 14.70
C HIS A 184 3.46 -12.63 15.28
N VAL A 185 2.39 -11.83 15.29
CA VAL A 185 1.08 -12.26 15.80
C VAL A 185 0.48 -13.24 14.80
N LYS A 186 0.25 -14.48 15.24
CA LYS A 186 -0.53 -15.46 14.50
C LYS A 186 -1.99 -14.98 14.43
N GLY A 187 -2.44 -14.40 13.32
CA GLY A 187 -3.88 -14.16 13.09
C GLY A 187 -4.25 -13.77 11.66
N LYS A 188 -5.28 -14.44 11.12
CA LYS A 188 -6.00 -14.21 9.84
C LYS A 188 -5.19 -14.21 8.53
N SER A 189 -5.61 -15.02 7.54
CA SER A 189 -5.06 -14.96 6.18
C SER A 189 -5.35 -13.58 5.59
N LEU A 190 -4.32 -12.80 5.32
CA LEU A 190 -4.47 -11.50 4.70
C LEU A 190 -5.04 -11.70 3.28
N LYS A 191 -6.04 -10.89 2.91
CA LYS A 191 -6.62 -10.88 1.55
C LYS A 191 -5.63 -10.37 0.50
N GLN A 192 -4.43 -9.99 0.90
CA GLN A 192 -3.45 -9.28 0.12
C GLN A 192 -2.08 -9.93 0.34
N LEU A 193 -1.34 -10.15 -0.74
CA LEU A 193 -0.04 -10.79 -0.76
C LEU A 193 0.95 -9.91 -1.53
N THR A 194 2.22 -9.95 -1.16
CA THR A 194 3.32 -9.36 -1.93
C THR A 194 4.02 -10.48 -2.68
N LEU A 195 4.11 -10.39 -4.00
CA LEU A 195 4.87 -11.31 -4.84
C LEU A 195 6.23 -10.71 -5.18
N THR A 196 7.32 -11.27 -4.67
CA THR A 196 8.68 -10.85 -5.02
C THR A 196 9.29 -11.88 -5.96
N LEU A 197 9.79 -11.46 -7.12
CA LEU A 197 10.53 -12.34 -8.04
C LEU A 197 12.01 -12.04 -7.90
N LYS A 198 12.83 -13.08 -7.68
CA LYS A 198 14.29 -12.97 -7.56
C LYS A 198 14.95 -13.84 -8.62
N GLY A 199 15.92 -13.28 -9.34
CA GLY A 199 16.71 -13.99 -10.36
C GLY A 199 16.02 -14.18 -11.72
N PHE A 200 14.86 -13.55 -11.94
CA PHE A 200 14.16 -13.59 -13.23
C PHE A 200 14.61 -12.47 -14.16
N LYS A 201 14.65 -12.75 -15.48
CA LYS A 201 14.96 -11.76 -16.51
C LYS A 201 13.76 -10.82 -16.73
N PRO A 202 13.96 -9.56 -17.15
CA PRO A 202 12.86 -8.61 -17.40
C PRO A 202 11.75 -9.12 -18.34
N ARG A 203 12.10 -9.91 -19.36
CA ARG A 203 11.11 -10.55 -20.26
C ARG A 203 10.27 -11.60 -19.52
N GLU A 204 10.90 -12.44 -18.71
CA GLU A 204 10.24 -13.47 -17.90
C GLU A 204 9.29 -12.83 -16.88
N ILE A 205 9.73 -11.74 -16.24
CA ILE A 205 8.93 -10.97 -15.28
C ILE A 205 7.64 -10.46 -15.92
N ARG A 206 7.71 -9.89 -17.14
CA ARG A 206 6.52 -9.44 -17.88
C ARG A 206 5.57 -10.58 -18.20
N HIS A 207 6.09 -11.74 -18.62
CA HIS A 207 5.26 -12.90 -18.91
C HIS A 207 4.60 -13.49 -17.67
N ILE A 208 5.32 -13.52 -16.54
CA ILE A 208 4.78 -13.92 -15.23
C ILE A 208 3.66 -12.97 -14.81
N GLU A 209 3.88 -11.65 -14.89
CA GLU A 209 2.88 -10.63 -14.58
C GLU A 209 1.61 -10.82 -15.44
N ASP A 210 1.79 -10.86 -16.75
CA ASP A 210 0.71 -11.04 -17.73
C ASP A 210 -0.10 -12.33 -17.48
N ARG A 211 0.55 -13.41 -17.05
CA ARG A 211 -0.10 -14.70 -16.82
C ARG A 211 -0.79 -14.74 -15.46
N ILE A 212 -0.22 -14.13 -14.42
CA ILE A 212 -0.86 -14.00 -13.10
C ILE A 212 -2.12 -13.13 -13.16
N VAL A 213 -2.11 -12.04 -13.94
CA VAL A 213 -3.34 -11.25 -14.21
C VAL A 213 -4.44 -12.13 -14.83
N ARG A 214 -4.04 -13.09 -15.69
CA ARG A 214 -4.94 -13.91 -16.48
C ARG A 214 -5.43 -15.19 -15.80
N LEU A 215 -4.59 -15.87 -15.01
CA LEU A 215 -4.87 -17.25 -14.61
C LEU A 215 -5.83 -17.40 -13.44
N SER A 216 -5.79 -16.56 -12.40
CA SER A 216 -6.59 -16.89 -11.21
C SER A 216 -6.55 -15.82 -10.14
N SER A 217 -7.71 -15.67 -9.49
CA SER A 217 -7.80 -15.36 -8.07
C SER A 217 -7.24 -14.02 -7.56
N THR A 218 -6.63 -13.16 -8.38
CA THR A 218 -6.08 -11.87 -7.96
C THR A 218 -6.59 -10.69 -8.81
N ARG A 219 -6.56 -9.45 -8.28
CA ARG A 219 -7.25 -8.28 -8.89
C ARG A 219 -6.37 -7.06 -9.14
N ASP A 220 -5.14 -7.03 -8.63
CA ASP A 220 -4.27 -5.86 -8.82
C ASP A 220 -2.82 -6.26 -8.60
N LEU A 221 -2.00 -6.02 -9.63
CA LEU A 221 -0.56 -6.33 -9.73
C LEU A 221 0.31 -5.07 -9.67
N SER A 222 -0.19 -3.96 -9.08
CA SER A 222 0.57 -2.71 -9.05
C SER A 222 2.03 -2.95 -8.64
N SER A 223 2.97 -2.63 -9.53
CA SER A 223 4.40 -2.80 -9.31
C SER A 223 4.80 -2.13 -7.99
N LEU A 224 5.42 -2.89 -7.10
CA LEU A 224 5.96 -2.43 -5.82
C LEU A 224 7.42 -2.00 -5.95
N THR A 225 8.17 -2.55 -6.91
CA THR A 225 9.55 -2.17 -7.20
C THR A 225 9.79 -2.13 -8.71
N SER A 226 10.70 -1.27 -9.16
CA SER A 226 11.09 -1.13 -10.58
C SER A 226 12.48 -1.71 -10.88
N LYS A 227 13.23 -2.12 -9.83
CA LYS A 227 14.58 -2.68 -9.96
C LYS A 227 14.53 -4.07 -10.65
N PRO A 228 15.23 -4.27 -11.80
CA PRO A 228 15.23 -5.55 -12.54
C PRO A 228 15.65 -6.76 -11.71
N ALA A 229 16.46 -6.57 -10.67
CA ALA A 229 17.02 -7.64 -9.86
C ALA A 229 16.03 -8.25 -8.84
N LYS A 230 15.02 -7.49 -8.39
CA LYS A 230 14.05 -7.90 -7.36
C LYS A 230 12.68 -7.22 -7.57
N PRO A 231 12.01 -7.43 -8.71
CA PRO A 231 10.66 -6.91 -8.91
C PRO A 231 9.72 -7.49 -7.85
N ALA A 232 8.93 -6.64 -7.22
CA ALA A 232 7.86 -7.03 -6.33
C ALA A 232 6.53 -6.49 -6.85
N PHE A 233 5.47 -7.23 -6.61
CA PHE A 233 4.14 -6.92 -7.08
C PHE A 233 3.15 -7.09 -5.95
N TRP A 234 2.15 -6.21 -5.92
CA TRP A 234 1.02 -6.41 -5.04
C TRP A 234 0.10 -7.49 -5.62
N LEU A 235 -0.59 -8.27 -4.79
CA LEU A 235 -1.59 -9.25 -5.22
C LEU A 235 -2.80 -9.18 -4.29
N GLU A 236 -3.90 -8.60 -4.76
CA GLU A 236 -5.19 -8.62 -4.04
C GLU A 236 -5.96 -9.90 -4.37
N ARG A 237 -6.18 -10.80 -3.40
CA ARG A 237 -6.95 -12.05 -3.59
C ARG A 237 -8.45 -11.77 -3.71
N ARG A 238 -9.08 -12.34 -4.74
CA ARG A 238 -10.53 -12.39 -4.98
C ARG A 238 -11.18 -13.30 -3.93
N LYS A 239 -12.44 -13.01 -3.58
CA LYS A 239 -13.25 -13.84 -2.68
C LYS A 239 -13.41 -15.25 -3.30
N GLY A 240 -13.08 -16.31 -2.56
CA GLY A 240 -13.11 -17.70 -3.06
C GLY A 240 -11.87 -18.15 -3.83
N ALA A 241 -10.77 -17.36 -3.80
CA ALA A 241 -9.49 -17.71 -4.39
C ALA A 241 -8.94 -19.07 -3.90
N GLY A 242 -8.52 -19.94 -4.83
CA GLY A 242 -7.74 -21.14 -4.53
C GLY A 242 -6.34 -20.84 -3.98
N ASP A 243 -5.54 -21.86 -3.74
CA ASP A 243 -4.18 -21.72 -3.20
C ASP A 243 -3.25 -20.98 -4.19
N VAL A 244 -2.68 -19.86 -3.74
CA VAL A 244 -1.75 -19.01 -4.52
C VAL A 244 -0.53 -19.82 -4.96
N ARG A 245 -0.08 -20.80 -4.16
CA ARG A 245 1.03 -21.67 -4.53
C ARG A 245 0.70 -22.50 -5.78
N LYS A 246 -0.51 -23.04 -5.84
CA LYS A 246 -0.98 -23.83 -6.99
C LYS A 246 -1.08 -22.98 -8.24
N ASP A 247 -1.58 -21.76 -8.09
CA ASP A 247 -1.71 -20.79 -9.18
C ASP A 247 -0.33 -20.38 -9.74
N LEU A 248 0.63 -20.07 -8.86
CA LEU A 248 1.99 -19.72 -9.26
C LEU A 248 2.74 -20.91 -9.88
N ASN A 249 2.55 -22.13 -9.36
CA ASN A 249 3.09 -23.32 -9.99
C ASN A 249 2.55 -23.52 -11.42
N LYS A 250 1.26 -23.24 -11.64
CA LYS A 250 0.67 -23.31 -12.99
C LYS A 250 1.25 -22.25 -13.92
N VAL A 251 1.44 -21.02 -13.45
CA VAL A 251 2.11 -19.95 -14.21
C VAL A 251 3.53 -20.35 -14.58
N LEU A 252 4.29 -20.88 -13.62
CA LEU A 252 5.67 -21.31 -13.82
C LEU A 252 5.75 -22.47 -14.84
N ALA A 253 4.86 -23.46 -14.74
CA ALA A 253 4.78 -24.58 -15.68
C ALA A 253 4.39 -24.12 -17.10
N ASP A 254 3.39 -23.23 -17.23
CA ASP A 254 2.97 -22.67 -18.52
C ASP A 254 4.09 -21.89 -19.23
N LEU A 255 5.05 -21.35 -18.48
CA LEU A 255 6.16 -20.55 -18.98
C LEU A 255 7.48 -21.35 -19.07
N ASP A 256 7.45 -22.64 -18.73
CA ASP A 256 8.64 -23.51 -18.62
C ASP A 256 9.74 -22.91 -17.72
N LEU A 257 9.33 -22.35 -16.58
CA LEU A 257 10.22 -21.74 -15.60
C LEU A 257 10.25 -22.56 -14.31
N GLN A 258 11.44 -22.76 -13.75
CA GLN A 258 11.62 -23.40 -12.45
C GLN A 258 11.94 -22.36 -11.37
N ALA A 259 11.22 -22.42 -10.25
CA ALA A 259 11.45 -21.52 -9.13
C ALA A 259 11.06 -22.14 -7.80
N ARG A 260 11.83 -21.80 -6.76
CA ARG A 260 11.49 -22.11 -5.38
C ARG A 260 10.46 -21.09 -4.88
N ILE A 261 9.31 -21.58 -4.42
CA ILE A 261 8.26 -20.75 -3.81
C ILE A 261 8.48 -20.70 -2.30
N ILE A 262 8.86 -19.53 -1.79
CA ILE A 262 8.93 -19.25 -0.35
C ILE A 262 7.68 -18.44 0.01
N GLN A 263 6.73 -19.08 0.67
CA GLN A 263 5.46 -18.45 1.03
C GLN A 263 5.37 -18.24 2.54
N THR A 264 5.13 -17.00 2.92
CA THR A 264 4.68 -16.60 4.25
C THR A 264 3.19 -16.21 4.17
N ARG A 265 2.65 -15.65 5.26
CA ARG A 265 1.23 -15.26 5.33
C ARG A 265 0.87 -14.05 4.46
N SER A 266 1.82 -13.13 4.26
CA SER A 266 1.64 -11.86 3.54
C SER A 266 2.55 -11.74 2.32
N GLN A 267 3.50 -12.66 2.14
CA GLN A 267 4.49 -12.59 1.08
C GLN A 267 4.67 -13.94 0.40
N VAL A 268 4.90 -13.89 -0.91
CA VAL A 268 5.34 -15.00 -1.72
C VAL A 268 6.59 -14.53 -2.45
N THR A 269 7.71 -15.20 -2.23
CA THR A 269 8.93 -14.97 -3.00
C THR A 269 9.13 -16.13 -3.95
N LEU A 270 9.23 -15.83 -5.24
CA LEU A 270 9.72 -16.75 -6.26
C LEU A 270 11.22 -16.54 -6.43
N VAL A 271 12.00 -17.57 -6.15
CA VAL A 271 13.44 -17.57 -6.40
C VAL A 271 13.69 -18.48 -7.59
N LYS A 272 14.12 -17.91 -8.72
CA LYS A 272 14.43 -18.71 -9.91
C LYS A 272 15.49 -19.75 -9.57
N ILE A 273 15.25 -21.00 -9.97
CA ILE A 273 16.26 -22.05 -9.93
C ILE A 273 16.99 -21.96 -11.26
N HIS A 274 18.23 -21.49 -11.25
CA HIS A 274 19.15 -21.80 -12.34
C HIS A 274 19.46 -23.29 -12.20
N GLN A 275 19.14 -24.09 -13.22
CA GLN A 275 19.61 -25.47 -13.25
C GLN A 275 21.13 -25.43 -13.38
N ASP A 276 21.84 -25.43 -12.26
CA ASP A 276 23.11 -26.12 -12.17
C ASP A 276 22.78 -27.59 -11.82
N LEU A 277 22.22 -28.32 -12.79
CA LEU A 277 22.17 -29.78 -12.74
C LEU A 277 23.56 -30.33 -13.09
N ALA A 278 24.55 -30.01 -12.27
CA ALA A 278 25.90 -30.55 -12.36
C ALA A 278 26.38 -31.19 -11.04
N TYR A 279 25.50 -31.36 -10.03
CA TYR A 279 25.89 -31.96 -8.76
C TYR A 279 24.80 -32.81 -8.10
N LEU A 280 24.06 -33.59 -8.90
CA LEU A 280 23.34 -34.77 -8.42
C LEU A 280 23.36 -35.84 -9.53
N ASP A 281 24.58 -36.28 -9.87
CA ASP A 281 25.02 -37.68 -10.00
C ASP A 281 26.54 -37.71 -10.24
#